data_AF-A0A6M0GCK7-F1
#
_entry.id   AF-A0A6M0GCK7-F1
#
_cell.length_a   1.000
_cell.length_b   1.000
_cell.length_c   1.000
_cell.angle_alpha   90.00
_cell.angle_beta   90.00
_cell.angle_gamma   90.00
#
_symmetry.space_group_name_H-M   'P 1'
#
loop_
_entity.id
_entity.type
_entity.pdbx_description
1 polymer ?
#
loop_
_entity_poly.entity_id
_entity_poly.type
_entity_poly.pdbx_seq_one_letter_code
_entity_poly.pdbx_strand_id
1 'polypeptide(L)'
;MAWEAYNLDQIAHELVFEHYDKGAHNQAYKMRTTASYGLERFWGEQLRLYDKKKDVYFPTPASNYWADTWQHFCQLLAYAGINLPDKKVEPTDKGAIKCITDELWSFDEKQRKVALAVLIQLCDCMVWWSQRYKPVKADNIIEGDES
;
A
#
# COMPACT_ATOMS: atom_id res chain seq x y z
N MET A 1 14.53 -19.27 19.38
CA MET A 1 13.71 -18.33 18.58
C MET A 1 13.91 -18.70 17.14
N ALA A 2 12.91 -19.30 16.49
CA ALA A 2 12.97 -19.56 15.07
C ALA A 2 12.93 -18.21 14.35
N TRP A 3 13.81 -18.01 13.37
CA TRP A 3 13.78 -16.85 12.51
C TRP A 3 12.50 -16.95 11.65
N GLU A 4 11.47 -16.20 12.03
CA GLU A 4 10.31 -16.00 11.17
C GLU A 4 10.68 -14.90 10.19
N ALA A 5 10.89 -15.25 8.92
CA ALA A 5 10.93 -14.26 7.87
C ALA A 5 9.60 -13.51 7.92
N TYR A 6 9.65 -12.18 7.95
CA TYR A 6 8.44 -11.39 7.75
C TYR A 6 7.73 -11.96 6.53
N ASN A 7 6.49 -12.44 6.69
CA ASN A 7 5.69 -13.07 5.62
C ASN A 7 5.23 -12.02 4.59
N LEU A 8 6.15 -11.16 4.16
CA LEU A 8 5.97 -10.02 3.27
C LEU A 8 5.37 -10.44 1.95
N ASP A 9 5.82 -11.58 1.41
CA ASP A 9 5.29 -12.10 0.16
C ASP A 9 3.83 -12.55 0.30
N GLN A 10 3.47 -13.20 1.41
CA GLN A 10 2.10 -13.59 1.70
C GLN A 10 1.19 -12.37 1.89
N ILE A 11 1.63 -11.38 2.68
CA ILE A 11 0.89 -10.12 2.88
C ILE A 11 0.72 -9.38 1.55
N ALA A 12 1.79 -9.29 0.75
CA ALA A 12 1.73 -8.67 -0.57
C ALA A 12 0.76 -9.38 -1.50
N HIS A 13 0.77 -10.72 -1.50
CA HIS A 13 -0.16 -11.54 -2.28
C HIS A 13 -1.61 -11.26 -1.88
N GLU A 14 -1.93 -11.31 -0.58
CA GLU A 14 -3.27 -11.06 -0.05
C GLU A 14 -3.76 -9.65 -0.41
N LEU A 15 -2.94 -8.63 -0.12
CA LEU A 15 -3.23 -7.23 -0.46
C LEU A 15 -3.48 -7.03 -1.96
N VAL A 16 -2.65 -7.60 -2.82
CA VAL A 16 -2.84 -7.48 -4.27
C VAL A 16 -4.11 -8.21 -4.70
N PHE A 17 -4.32 -9.42 -4.21
CA PHE A 17 -5.47 -10.26 -4.59
C PHE A 17 -6.81 -9.58 -4.23
N GLU A 18 -6.90 -9.00 -3.03
CA GLU A 18 -8.12 -8.32 -2.54
C GLU A 18 -8.47 -7.02 -3.28
N HIS A 19 -7.49 -6.40 -3.94
CA HIS A 19 -7.66 -5.11 -4.63
C HIS A 19 -7.51 -5.21 -6.15
N TYR A 20 -7.19 -6.40 -6.66
CA TYR A 20 -6.93 -6.64 -8.08
C TYR A 20 -8.19 -6.42 -8.94
N ASP A 21 -9.30 -7.02 -8.54
CA ASP A 21 -10.61 -6.95 -9.19
C ASP A 21 -11.25 -5.55 -9.15
N LYS A 22 -10.86 -4.73 -8.17
CA LYS A 22 -11.37 -3.36 -7.97
C LYS A 22 -10.66 -2.30 -8.84
N GLY A 23 -9.83 -2.72 -9.80
CA GLY A 23 -9.16 -1.83 -10.75
C GLY A 23 -7.93 -1.11 -10.20
N ALA A 24 -7.36 -1.56 -9.08
CA ALA A 24 -6.22 -0.92 -8.42
C ALA A 24 -4.85 -1.47 -8.85
N HIS A 25 -4.78 -2.28 -9.91
CA HIS A 25 -3.55 -2.93 -10.40
C HIS A 25 -2.34 -2.00 -10.62
N ASN A 26 -2.58 -0.73 -11.00
CA ASN A 26 -1.50 0.25 -11.20
C ASN A 26 -1.03 0.93 -9.90
N GLN A 27 -1.69 0.69 -8.76
CA GLN A 27 -1.35 1.33 -7.50
C GLN A 27 -0.09 0.73 -6.87
N ALA A 28 0.17 -0.57 -7.01
CA ALA A 28 1.39 -1.20 -6.47
C ALA A 28 2.67 -0.52 -6.97
N TYR A 29 2.73 -0.17 -8.27
CA TYR A 29 3.85 0.59 -8.83
C TYR A 29 3.96 2.01 -8.26
N LYS A 30 2.82 2.67 -8.01
CA LYS A 30 2.80 4.00 -7.39
C LYS A 30 3.25 3.93 -5.93
N MET A 31 2.81 2.91 -5.19
CA MET A 31 3.23 2.62 -3.82
C MET A 31 4.75 2.46 -3.72
N ARG A 32 5.34 1.64 -4.60
CA ARG A 32 6.80 1.49 -4.69
C ARG A 32 7.53 2.82 -4.88
N THR A 33 7.07 3.63 -5.84
CA THR A 33 7.66 4.96 -6.09
C THR A 33 7.48 5.88 -4.88
N THR A 34 6.29 5.91 -4.28
CA THR A 34 5.99 6.78 -3.14
C THR A 34 6.76 6.41 -1.89
N ALA A 35 7.00 5.12 -1.63
CA ALA A 35 7.76 4.64 -0.48
C ALA A 35 9.16 5.27 -0.39
N SER A 36 9.79 5.54 -1.54
CA SER A 36 11.11 6.20 -1.62
C SER A 36 11.12 7.63 -1.05
N TYR A 37 9.96 8.29 -0.99
CA TYR A 37 9.85 9.66 -0.47
C TYR A 37 9.54 9.73 1.02
N GLY A 38 9.38 8.59 1.71
CA GLY A 38 9.21 8.52 3.15
C GLY A 38 7.83 8.06 3.62
N LEU A 39 7.74 7.75 4.92
CA LEU A 39 6.56 7.18 5.56
C LEU A 39 5.37 8.13 5.52
N GLU A 40 5.58 9.43 5.78
CA GLU A 40 4.51 10.44 5.74
C GLU A 40 3.87 10.51 4.36
N ARG A 41 4.69 10.60 3.31
CA ARG A 41 4.18 10.72 1.94
C ARG A 41 3.46 9.45 1.50
N PHE A 42 3.94 8.29 1.93
CA PHE A 42 3.26 7.02 1.68
C PHE A 42 1.90 6.98 2.37
N TRP A 43 1.87 7.24 3.68
CA TRP A 43 0.64 7.25 4.46
C TRP A 43 -0.38 8.27 3.92
N GLY A 44 0.05 9.49 3.60
CA GLY A 44 -0.83 10.58 3.16
C GLY A 44 -1.47 10.37 1.78
N GLU A 45 -0.94 9.46 0.95
CA GLU A 45 -1.46 9.21 -0.40
C GLU A 45 -2.88 8.62 -0.36
N GLN A 46 -3.22 7.85 0.69
CA GLN A 46 -4.57 7.34 0.91
C GLN A 46 -5.59 8.49 1.04
N LEU A 47 -5.21 9.60 1.69
CA LEU A 47 -6.03 10.79 1.87
C LEU A 47 -6.15 11.59 0.58
N ARG A 48 -5.09 11.62 -0.24
CA ARG A 48 -5.09 12.29 -1.55
C ARG A 48 -6.01 11.60 -2.55
N LEU A 49 -6.10 10.27 -2.47
CA LEU A 49 -6.95 9.44 -3.32
C LEU A 49 -8.39 9.33 -2.81
N TYR A 50 -8.69 10.01 -1.69
CA TYR A 50 -10.01 10.06 -1.11
C TYR A 50 -10.94 10.94 -1.97
N ASP A 51 -12.06 10.38 -2.43
CA ASP A 51 -13.10 11.12 -3.14
C ASP A 51 -14.25 11.48 -2.20
N LYS A 52 -14.30 12.75 -1.78
CA LYS A 52 -15.34 13.27 -0.87
C LYS A 52 -16.75 13.28 -1.46
N LYS A 53 -16.92 13.02 -2.77
CA LYS A 53 -18.25 12.99 -3.41
C LYS A 53 -18.97 11.65 -3.24
N LYS A 54 -18.24 10.59 -2.86
CA LYS A 54 -18.80 9.26 -2.59
C LYS A 54 -18.87 9.11 -1.08
N ASP A 55 -20.09 9.13 -0.54
CA ASP A 55 -20.43 9.16 0.89
C ASP A 55 -20.11 7.84 1.64
N VAL A 56 -18.98 7.21 1.30
CA VAL A 56 -18.55 5.91 1.81
C VAL A 56 -17.22 6.10 2.53
N TYR A 57 -17.08 5.45 3.69
CA TYR A 57 -15.90 5.40 4.58
C TYR A 57 -14.58 4.91 3.89
N PHE A 58 -14.64 4.65 2.58
CA PHE A 58 -13.64 4.03 1.71
C PHE A 58 -13.94 4.44 0.25
N PRO A 59 -13.62 5.68 -0.14
CA PRO A 59 -14.27 6.36 -1.26
C PRO A 59 -13.79 5.91 -2.64
N THR A 60 -12.56 5.39 -2.74
CA THR A 60 -12.04 4.82 -3.99
C THR A 60 -11.29 3.52 -3.73
N PRO A 61 -11.37 2.52 -4.64
CA PRO A 61 -10.57 1.30 -4.53
C PRO A 61 -9.08 1.55 -4.35
N ALA A 62 -8.57 2.62 -4.97
CA ALA A 62 -7.19 3.02 -4.79
C ALA A 62 -6.94 3.49 -3.34
N SER A 63 -7.71 4.43 -2.81
CA SER A 63 -7.55 4.90 -1.42
C SER A 63 -7.56 3.74 -0.42
N ASN A 64 -8.48 2.78 -0.59
CA ASN A 64 -8.58 1.59 0.27
C ASN A 64 -7.32 0.74 0.20
N TYR A 65 -6.81 0.49 -1.01
CA TYR A 65 -5.59 -0.29 -1.17
C TYR A 65 -4.39 0.37 -0.44
N TRP A 66 -4.26 1.69 -0.48
CA TRP A 66 -3.22 2.40 0.28
C TRP A 66 -3.44 2.35 1.79
N ALA A 67 -4.68 2.49 2.25
CA ALA A 67 -5.03 2.41 3.65
C ALA A 67 -4.78 1.00 4.23
N ASP A 68 -5.25 -0.04 3.54
CA ASP A 68 -5.07 -1.44 3.95
C ASP A 68 -3.58 -1.81 3.94
N THR A 69 -2.83 -1.39 2.91
CA THR A 69 -1.37 -1.60 2.88
C THR A 69 -0.68 -0.97 4.08
N TRP A 70 -1.05 0.28 4.46
CA TRP A 70 -0.50 0.93 5.64
C TRP A 70 -0.86 0.20 6.93
N GLN A 71 -2.12 -0.22 7.08
CA GLN A 71 -2.59 -0.95 8.25
C GLN A 71 -1.84 -2.28 8.43
N HIS A 72 -1.74 -3.09 7.37
CA HIS A 72 -0.98 -4.35 7.40
C HIS A 72 0.51 -4.11 7.67
N PHE A 73 1.08 -3.05 7.13
CA PHE A 73 2.46 -2.66 7.39
C PHE A 73 2.71 -2.26 8.86
N CYS A 74 1.79 -1.50 9.46
CA CYS A 74 1.82 -1.17 10.89
C CYS A 74 1.74 -2.43 11.75
N GLN A 75 0.83 -3.35 11.44
CA GLN A 75 0.68 -4.62 12.16
C GLN A 75 1.94 -5.48 12.06
N LEU A 76 2.53 -5.57 10.87
CA LEU A 76 3.77 -6.31 10.63
C LEU A 76 4.92 -5.80 11.50
N LEU A 77 5.09 -4.48 11.57
CA LEU A 77 6.16 -3.85 12.34
C LEU A 77 5.91 -3.88 13.84
N ALA A 78 4.65 -3.92 14.28
CA ALA A 78 4.31 -4.05 15.69
C ALA A 78 4.86 -5.35 16.31
N TYR A 79 4.87 -6.47 15.57
CA TYR A 79 5.50 -7.72 16.02
C TYR A 79 7.01 -7.58 16.30
N ALA A 80 7.66 -6.64 15.63
CA ALA A 80 9.07 -6.31 15.82
C ALA A 80 9.31 -5.20 16.86
N GLY A 81 8.25 -4.74 17.55
CA GLY A 81 8.31 -3.65 18.51
C GLY A 81 8.40 -2.25 17.89
N ILE A 82 8.11 -2.11 16.60
CA ILE A 82 8.09 -0.83 15.88
C ILE A 82 6.63 -0.39 15.71
N ASN A 83 6.19 0.54 16.57
CA ASN A 83 4.79 0.98 16.60
C ASN A 83 4.61 2.25 15.77
N LEU A 84 4.08 2.11 14.56
CA LEU A 84 3.71 3.22 13.69
C LEU A 84 2.26 3.69 13.97
N PRO A 85 1.93 4.95 13.64
CA PRO A 85 0.56 5.46 13.78
C PRO A 85 -0.39 4.79 12.78
N ASP A 86 -1.38 4.05 13.30
CA ASP A 86 -2.42 3.34 12.53
C ASP A 86 -3.84 3.91 12.77
N LYS A 87 -3.93 5.19 13.17
CA LYS A 87 -5.23 5.82 13.39
C LYS A 87 -5.86 6.13 12.03
N LYS A 88 -7.12 5.74 11.87
CA LYS A 88 -7.95 6.18 10.74
C LYS A 88 -8.24 7.68 10.87
N VAL A 89 -7.95 8.43 9.83
CA VAL A 89 -8.09 9.89 9.80
C VAL A 89 -8.93 10.30 8.61
N GLU A 90 -9.92 11.16 8.86
CA GLU A 90 -10.73 11.76 7.80
C GLU A 90 -9.93 12.84 7.06
N PRO A 91 -9.97 12.92 5.72
CA PRO A 91 -9.22 13.92 4.95
C PRO A 91 -9.69 15.37 5.16
N THR A 92 -10.77 15.61 5.91
CA THR A 92 -11.23 16.94 6.35
C THR A 92 -10.62 17.36 7.68
N ASP A 93 -10.14 16.41 8.50
CA ASP A 93 -9.61 16.68 9.83
C ASP A 93 -8.13 17.05 9.76
N LYS A 94 -7.87 18.35 9.55
CA LYS A 94 -6.52 18.91 9.53
C LYS A 94 -5.76 18.69 10.84
N GLY A 95 -6.45 18.63 11.98
CA GLY A 95 -5.82 18.45 13.28
C GLY A 95 -5.29 17.04 13.44
N ALA A 96 -6.12 16.04 13.12
CA ALA A 96 -5.71 14.64 13.13
C ALA A 96 -4.61 14.35 12.10
N ILE A 97 -4.71 14.93 10.88
CA ILE A 97 -3.65 14.78 9.86
C ILE A 97 -2.32 15.30 10.40
N LYS A 98 -2.32 16.51 10.98
CA LYS A 98 -1.10 17.10 11.55
C LYS A 98 -0.53 16.26 12.68
N CYS A 99 -1.38 15.69 13.55
CA CYS A 99 -0.94 14.80 14.62
C CYS A 99 -0.17 13.59 14.08
N ILE A 100 -0.71 12.88 13.08
CA ILE A 100 -0.05 11.70 12.50
C ILE A 100 1.25 12.10 11.79
N THR A 101 1.24 13.19 11.03
CA THR A 101 2.44 13.73 10.41
C THR A 101 3.51 14.02 11.46
N ASP A 102 3.18 14.74 12.54
CA ASP A 102 4.12 15.08 13.60
C ASP A 102 4.66 13.81 14.33
N GLU A 103 3.82 12.79 14.54
CA GLU A 103 4.21 11.47 15.05
C GLU A 103 5.23 10.78 14.11
N LEU A 104 5.01 10.81 12.79
CA LEU A 104 5.92 10.22 11.80
C LEU A 104 7.26 10.97 11.67
N TRP A 105 7.25 12.30 11.81
CA TRP A 105 8.47 13.11 11.77
C TRP A 105 9.33 12.94 13.03
N SER A 106 8.68 12.86 14.19
CA SER A 106 9.34 12.67 15.49
C SER A 106 9.72 11.20 15.77
N PHE A 107 9.35 10.28 14.88
CA PHE A 107 9.67 8.86 14.99
C PHE A 107 11.18 8.59 15.03
N ASP A 108 11.59 7.61 15.84
CA ASP A 108 13.01 7.27 16.01
C ASP A 108 13.68 6.99 14.67
N GLU A 109 14.86 7.59 14.45
CA GLU A 109 15.51 7.56 13.14
C GLU A 109 15.91 6.14 12.72
N LYS A 110 16.37 5.30 13.66
CA LYS A 110 16.79 3.93 13.35
C LYS A 110 15.58 3.09 13.00
N GLN A 111 14.51 3.17 13.79
CA GLN A 111 13.25 2.48 13.52
C GLN A 111 12.62 2.96 12.21
N ARG A 112 12.67 4.27 11.91
CA ARG A 112 12.19 4.83 10.64
C ARG A 112 12.94 4.25 9.43
N LYS A 113 14.27 4.10 9.51
CA LYS A 113 15.08 3.49 8.43
C LYS A 113 14.70 2.02 8.22
N VAL A 114 14.52 1.26 9.30
CA VAL A 114 14.06 -0.13 9.23
C VAL A 114 12.67 -0.22 8.61
N ALA A 115 11.73 0.60 9.09
CA ALA A 115 10.37 0.66 8.56
C ALA A 115 10.37 0.96 7.06
N LEU A 116 11.15 1.95 6.62
CA LEU A 116 11.26 2.27 5.19
C LEU A 116 11.81 1.12 4.36
N ALA A 117 12.85 0.43 4.84
CA ALA A 117 13.41 -0.72 4.13
C ALA A 117 12.37 -1.84 3.98
N VAL A 118 11.62 -2.13 5.04
CA VAL A 118 10.54 -3.13 5.02
C VAL A 118 9.40 -2.70 4.10
N LEU A 119 9.00 -1.43 4.12
CA LEU A 119 7.95 -0.89 3.24
C LEU A 119 8.32 -0.99 1.77
N ILE A 120 9.56 -0.64 1.42
CA ILE A 120 10.07 -0.76 0.05
C ILE A 120 10.04 -2.22 -0.40
N GLN A 121 10.52 -3.15 0.45
CA GLN A 121 10.50 -4.57 0.14
C GLN A 121 9.06 -5.10 -0.02
N LEU A 122 8.12 -4.69 0.83
CA LEU A 122 6.70 -5.03 0.71
C LEU A 122 6.15 -4.54 -0.63
N CYS A 123 6.47 -3.30 -1.02
CA CYS A 123 6.04 -2.74 -2.30
C CYS A 123 6.63 -3.48 -3.50
N ASP A 124 7.89 -3.92 -3.43
CA ASP A 124 8.51 -4.73 -4.47
C ASP A 124 7.80 -6.10 -4.62
N CYS A 125 7.45 -6.75 -3.52
CA CYS A 125 6.64 -7.97 -3.52
C CYS A 125 5.25 -7.73 -4.13
N MET A 126 4.57 -6.64 -3.76
CA MET A 126 3.26 -6.30 -4.33
C MET A 126 3.33 -6.03 -5.84
N VAL A 127 4.39 -5.36 -6.31
CA VAL A 127 4.61 -5.12 -7.74
C VAL A 127 4.76 -6.46 -8.48
N TRP A 128 5.52 -7.40 -7.91
CA TRP A 128 5.69 -8.73 -8.49
C TRP A 128 4.34 -9.46 -8.64
N TRP A 129 3.53 -9.52 -7.57
CA TRP A 129 2.20 -10.14 -7.60
C TRP A 129 1.25 -9.43 -8.57
N SER A 130 1.27 -8.10 -8.59
CA SER A 130 0.40 -7.32 -9.50
C SER A 130 0.67 -7.64 -10.97
N GLN A 131 1.92 -7.93 -11.34
CA GLN A 131 2.28 -8.36 -12.69
C GLN A 131 1.74 -9.75 -13.03
N ARG A 132 1.73 -10.66 -12.04
CA ARG A 132 1.27 -12.04 -12.24
C ARG A 132 -0.23 -12.14 -12.45
N TYR A 133 -0.99 -11.23 -11.83
CA TYR A 133 -2.43 -11.16 -11.98
C TYR A 133 -2.88 -10.44 -13.24
N LYS A 134 -2.05 -9.62 -13.90
CA LYS A 134 -2.42 -9.00 -15.18
C LYS A 134 -2.86 -10.09 -16.16
N PRO A 135 -4.04 -9.94 -16.80
CA PRO A 135 -4.47 -10.92 -17.79
C PRO A 135 -3.45 -10.89 -18.92
N VAL A 136 -3.05 -12.06 -19.40
CA VAL A 136 -2.25 -12.17 -20.63
C VAL A 136 -3.08 -11.46 -21.69
N LYS A 137 -2.57 -10.34 -22.24
CA LYS A 137 -3.22 -9.73 -23.39
C LYS A 137 -3.38 -10.83 -24.43
N ALA A 138 -4.60 -11.06 -24.89
CA ALA A 138 -4.89 -11.89 -26.04
C ALA A 138 -4.41 -11.19 -27.33
N ASP A 139 -3.14 -10.78 -27.37
CA ASP A 139 -2.47 -10.35 -28.58
C ASP A 139 -1.91 -11.64 -29.21
N ASN A 140 -2.79 -12.42 -29.85
CA ASN A 140 -2.53 -13.45 -30.88
C ASN A 140 -3.82 -14.21 -31.24
N ILE A 141 -4.91 -13.52 -31.59
CA ILE A 141 -5.86 -14.08 -32.56
C ILE A 141 -5.48 -13.43 -33.88
N ILE A 142 -4.52 -14.07 -34.55
CA ILE A 142 -4.16 -13.78 -35.92
C ILE A 142 -5.41 -14.01 -36.76
N GLU A 143 -5.84 -12.96 -37.47
CA GLU A 143 -6.73 -13.05 -38.62
C GLU A 143 -6.24 -14.17 -39.54
N GLY A 144 -7.02 -15.25 -39.63
CA GLY A 144 -6.76 -16.38 -40.48
C GLY A 144 -8.02 -16.75 -41.26
N ASP A 145 -8.12 -16.16 -42.44
CA ASP A 145 -8.88 -16.59 -43.63
C ASP A 145 -10.32 -17.09 -43.43
N GLU A 146 -11.29 -16.20 -43.66
CA GLU A 146 -12.55 -16.59 -44.28
C GLU A 146 -12.45 -16.39 -45.81
N SER A 147 -12.24 -17.53 -46.49
CA SER A 147 -12.78 -17.99 -47.79
C SER A 147 -12.84 -17.04 -48.99
#